data_AF-A0A9E3SCL0-F1
#
_entry.id   AF-A0A9E3SCL0-F1
#
_cell.length_a   1.000
_cell.length_b   1.000
_cell.length_c   1.000
_cell.angle_alpha   90.00
_cell.angle_beta   90.00
_cell.angle_gamma   90.00
#
_symmetry.space_group_name_H-M   'P 1'
#
loop_
_entity.id
_entity.type
_entity.pdbx_description
1 polymer ?
#
loop_
_entity_poly.entity_id
_entity_poly.type
_entity_poly.pdbx_seq_one_letter_code
_entity_poly.pdbx_strand_id
1 'polypeptide(L)'
;MSLNTEQQFNWQTEQFADIRILRYQINGFEDLSLQQKKLAWHLYQSALAGRDIIYDQNYKYNLAIRRSLEAVYTHYEGKRKGKNWDAFLVYLKRIWFSNGIHHHYSMDKFFPKCDREYLTELVQSINDHFLPIPFGDESKSFIDWLIDQIYNPEIAPKRLLQDEGTDHIAGSACNFYENISQEEAEAFYANMPETNEKEPVWKGLNSKLIKKDGKIIERVYKADGLYGKAIRKMVILLEDAMEFAENDLQKEILHKLVQFYETGDLKTFNEYNK
;
A
#
# COMPACT_ATOMS: atom_id res chain seq x y z
N MET A 1 -32.79 -20.13 35.02
CA MET A 1 -31.41 -20.33 34.53
C MET A 1 -31.39 -19.86 33.10
N SER A 2 -30.72 -18.74 32.86
CA SER A 2 -30.63 -18.04 31.59
C SER A 2 -29.91 -18.92 30.56
N LEU A 3 -30.57 -19.13 29.42
CA LEU A 3 -29.98 -19.72 28.22
C LEU A 3 -28.80 -18.85 27.77
N ASN A 4 -27.59 -19.41 27.79
CA ASN A 4 -26.43 -18.79 27.19
C ASN A 4 -26.53 -19.04 25.67
N THR A 5 -27.19 -18.14 24.95
CA THR A 5 -27.08 -18.07 23.49
C THR A 5 -25.64 -17.70 23.15
N GLU A 6 -24.82 -18.68 22.76
CA GLU A 6 -23.59 -18.40 22.02
C GLU A 6 -23.98 -17.56 20.80
N GLN A 7 -23.51 -16.31 20.78
CA GLN A 7 -23.71 -15.43 19.65
C GLN A 7 -23.02 -16.07 18.45
N GLN A 8 -23.82 -16.59 17.50
CA GLN A 8 -23.34 -17.21 16.27
C GLN A 8 -22.35 -16.26 15.58
N PHE A 9 -21.12 -16.73 15.31
CA PHE A 9 -20.07 -15.91 14.72
C PHE A 9 -20.54 -15.26 13.41
N ASN A 10 -20.64 -13.93 13.40
CA ASN A 10 -21.01 -13.20 12.20
C ASN A 10 -19.81 -13.04 11.26
N TRP A 11 -19.74 -13.93 10.26
CA TRP A 11 -18.67 -13.99 9.27
C TRP A 11 -18.75 -12.87 8.21
N GLN A 12 -19.92 -12.28 7.95
CA GLN A 12 -20.08 -11.16 7.02
C GLN A 12 -20.39 -9.87 7.79
N THR A 13 -19.51 -8.87 7.74
CA THR A 13 -19.70 -7.62 8.49
C THR A 13 -20.43 -6.56 7.69
N GLU A 14 -20.06 -6.39 6.43
CA GLU A 14 -20.54 -5.30 5.60
C GLU A 14 -20.51 -5.68 4.13
N GLN A 15 -21.39 -5.07 3.34
CA GLN A 15 -21.36 -5.09 1.89
C GLN A 15 -21.53 -3.66 1.37
N PHE A 16 -20.66 -3.24 0.45
CA PHE A 16 -20.73 -1.95 -0.22
C PHE A 16 -20.19 -2.08 -1.65
N ALA A 17 -20.76 -1.32 -2.59
CA ALA A 17 -20.48 -1.50 -4.02
C ALA A 17 -20.56 -3.00 -4.41
N ASP A 18 -19.49 -3.52 -4.99
CA ASP A 18 -19.27 -4.90 -5.41
C ASP A 18 -18.44 -5.73 -4.40
N ILE A 19 -18.23 -5.21 -3.19
CA ILE A 19 -17.35 -5.80 -2.17
C ILE A 19 -18.15 -6.30 -0.97
N ARG A 20 -17.81 -7.51 -0.49
CA ARG A 20 -18.25 -8.03 0.82
C ARG A 20 -17.04 -8.15 1.75
N ILE A 21 -17.18 -7.63 2.97
CA ILE A 21 -16.17 -7.76 4.02
C ILE A 21 -16.49 -8.97 4.87
N LEU A 22 -15.56 -9.93 4.86
CA LEU A 22 -15.68 -11.17 5.61
C LEU A 22 -14.68 -11.19 6.77
N ARG A 23 -15.02 -11.92 7.82
CA ARG A 23 -14.17 -12.21 8.97
C ARG A 23 -13.92 -13.70 9.06
N TYR A 24 -12.71 -14.07 9.49
CA TYR A 24 -12.35 -15.44 9.81
C TYR A 24 -12.03 -15.56 11.31
N GLN A 25 -12.28 -16.74 11.87
CA GLN A 25 -11.83 -17.09 13.21
C GLN A 25 -10.43 -17.70 13.12
N ILE A 26 -9.60 -17.43 14.13
CA ILE A 26 -8.27 -18.03 14.26
C ILE A 26 -8.37 -19.13 15.33
N ASN A 27 -8.86 -20.30 14.92
CA ASN A 27 -9.03 -21.43 15.82
C ASN A 27 -7.66 -21.92 16.33
N GLY A 28 -7.55 -22.19 17.64
CA GLY A 28 -6.32 -22.67 18.27
C GLY A 28 -5.32 -21.58 18.66
N PHE A 29 -5.64 -20.30 18.44
CA PHE A 29 -4.79 -19.20 18.91
C PHE A 29 -4.69 -19.18 20.44
N GLU A 30 -5.78 -19.50 21.13
CA GLU A 30 -5.86 -19.56 22.59
C GLU A 30 -4.95 -20.66 23.17
N ASP A 31 -4.74 -21.75 22.41
CA ASP A 31 -3.92 -22.89 22.82
C ASP A 31 -2.42 -22.65 22.66
N LEU A 32 -2.02 -21.61 21.91
CA LEU A 32 -0.62 -21.23 21.75
C LEU A 32 0.01 -20.86 23.10
N SER A 33 1.27 -21.25 23.28
CA SER A 33 2.08 -20.79 24.39
C SER A 33 2.22 -19.25 24.39
N LEU A 34 2.56 -18.67 25.54
CA LEU A 34 2.80 -17.22 25.60
C LEU A 34 3.93 -16.78 24.65
N GLN A 35 4.97 -17.62 24.48
CA GLN A 35 6.05 -17.37 23.53
C GLN A 35 5.54 -17.29 22.09
N GLN A 36 4.76 -18.29 21.65
CA GLN A 36 4.19 -18.32 20.31
C GLN A 36 3.23 -17.15 20.05
N LYS A 37 2.43 -16.75 21.06
CA LYS A 37 1.57 -15.56 20.97
C LYS A 37 2.39 -14.28 20.79
N LYS A 38 3.51 -14.13 21.51
CA LYS A 38 4.42 -12.99 21.35
C LYS A 38 5.07 -12.99 19.97
N LEU A 39 5.57 -14.14 19.50
CA LEU A 39 6.10 -14.27 18.14
C LEU A 39 5.06 -13.84 17.10
N ALA A 40 3.87 -14.43 17.13
CA ALA A 40 2.77 -14.11 16.21
C ALA A 40 2.38 -12.62 16.25
N TRP A 41 2.37 -12.01 17.43
CA TRP A 41 2.08 -10.59 17.58
C TRP A 41 3.12 -9.71 16.88
N HIS A 42 4.42 -9.95 17.08
CA HIS A 42 5.48 -9.16 16.43
C HIS A 42 5.44 -9.30 14.91
N LEU A 43 5.26 -10.54 14.40
CA LEU A 43 5.10 -10.79 12.96
C LEU A 43 3.89 -10.05 12.39
N TYR A 44 2.75 -10.08 13.09
CA TYR A 44 1.55 -9.35 12.68
C TYR A 44 1.76 -7.83 12.68
N GLN A 45 2.39 -7.28 13.72
CA GLN A 45 2.71 -5.85 13.76
C GLN A 45 3.66 -5.44 12.64
N SER A 46 4.64 -6.29 12.30
CA SER A 46 5.57 -6.05 11.20
C SER A 46 4.83 -6.01 9.86
N ALA A 47 3.92 -6.96 9.61
CA ALA A 47 3.07 -6.96 8.43
C ALA A 47 2.22 -5.67 8.32
N LEU A 48 1.63 -5.21 9.43
CA LEU A 48 0.85 -3.95 9.46
C LEU A 48 1.71 -2.71 9.20
N ALA A 49 2.97 -2.70 9.65
CA ALA A 49 3.88 -1.57 9.45
C ALA A 49 4.17 -1.30 7.96
N GLY A 50 4.09 -2.33 7.11
CA GLY A 50 4.26 -2.22 5.67
C GLY A 50 3.05 -1.69 4.89
N ARG A 51 1.89 -1.46 5.53
CA ARG A 51 0.63 -1.10 4.84
C ARG A 51 0.76 0.09 3.89
N ASP A 52 1.46 1.15 4.28
CA ASP A 52 1.55 2.36 3.45
C ASP A 52 2.40 2.14 2.18
N ILE A 53 3.26 1.12 2.14
CA ILE A 53 4.13 0.80 0.98
C ILE A 53 3.26 0.44 -0.22
N ILE A 54 2.28 -0.45 -0.06
CA ILE A 54 1.43 -0.90 -1.18
C ILE A 54 0.55 0.22 -1.74
N TYR A 55 0.10 1.17 -0.89
CA TYR A 55 -0.64 2.33 -1.39
C TYR A 55 0.22 3.15 -2.33
N ASP A 56 1.45 3.47 -1.91
CA ASP A 56 2.38 4.24 -2.73
C ASP A 56 2.80 3.50 -4.01
N GLN A 57 3.08 2.19 -3.91
CA GLN A 57 3.38 1.33 -5.06
C GLN A 57 2.21 1.25 -6.06
N ASN A 58 0.97 1.24 -5.59
CA ASN A 58 -0.20 1.21 -6.46
C ASN A 58 -0.40 2.52 -7.24
N TYR A 59 -0.04 3.67 -6.65
CA TYR A 59 -0.05 4.97 -7.30
C TYR A 59 0.61 6.01 -6.39
N LYS A 60 1.53 6.84 -6.92
CA LYS A 60 2.30 7.82 -6.14
C LYS A 60 1.47 8.79 -5.29
N TYR A 61 0.20 9.00 -5.64
CA TYR A 61 -0.67 9.95 -4.95
C TYR A 61 -1.71 9.29 -4.03
N ASN A 62 -1.78 7.94 -3.97
CA ASN A 62 -2.75 7.23 -3.13
C ASN A 62 -2.65 7.61 -1.65
N LEU A 63 -1.44 7.83 -1.11
CA LEU A 63 -1.29 8.21 0.30
C LEU A 63 -1.85 9.62 0.58
N ALA A 64 -1.63 10.58 -0.30
CA ALA A 64 -2.18 11.93 -0.17
C ALA A 64 -3.71 11.93 -0.32
N ILE A 65 -4.23 11.19 -1.31
CA ILE A 65 -5.67 11.03 -1.54
C ILE A 65 -6.32 10.38 -0.32
N ARG A 66 -5.81 9.21 0.11
CA ARG A 66 -6.35 8.47 1.26
C ARG A 66 -6.36 9.35 2.51
N ARG A 67 -5.25 9.99 2.86
CA ARG A 67 -5.14 10.80 4.08
C ARG A 67 -6.07 12.01 4.06
N SER A 68 -6.28 12.64 2.90
CA SER A 68 -7.23 13.75 2.76
C SER A 68 -8.67 13.30 2.99
N LEU A 69 -9.06 12.17 2.41
CA LEU A 69 -10.41 11.62 2.57
C LEU A 69 -10.63 11.04 3.99
N GLU A 70 -9.59 10.46 4.59
CA GLU A 70 -9.59 10.07 6.00
C GLU A 70 -9.76 11.29 6.92
N ALA A 71 -9.09 12.41 6.62
CA ALA A 71 -9.27 13.65 7.38
C ALA A 71 -10.70 14.19 7.30
N VAL A 72 -11.35 14.10 6.12
CA VAL A 72 -12.78 14.39 5.99
C VAL A 72 -13.60 13.44 6.86
N TYR A 73 -13.34 12.14 6.79
CA TYR A 73 -14.08 11.14 7.57
C TYR A 73 -13.94 11.34 9.09
N THR A 74 -12.77 11.72 9.57
CA THR A 74 -12.53 11.93 11.01
C THR A 74 -13.00 13.29 11.49
N HIS A 75 -12.72 14.37 10.75
CA HIS A 75 -12.85 15.75 11.24
C HIS A 75 -14.05 16.52 10.69
N TYR A 76 -14.81 16.01 9.72
CA TYR A 76 -15.98 16.73 9.22
C TYR A 76 -17.08 16.84 10.28
N GLU A 77 -17.42 18.05 10.71
CA GLU A 77 -18.42 18.31 11.77
C GLU A 77 -19.84 18.52 11.23
N GLY A 78 -19.98 18.57 9.91
CA GLY A 78 -21.28 18.75 9.26
C GLY A 78 -22.15 17.49 9.24
N LYS A 79 -23.20 17.54 8.41
CA LYS A 79 -24.21 16.48 8.34
C LYS A 79 -23.66 15.22 7.65
N ARG A 80 -23.40 14.18 8.45
CA ARG A 80 -22.93 12.86 8.01
C ARG A 80 -24.06 11.91 7.58
N LYS A 81 -24.98 12.38 6.73
CA LYS A 81 -26.09 11.56 6.22
C LYS A 81 -26.62 12.08 4.89
N GLY A 82 -27.11 11.18 4.05
CA GLY A 82 -27.73 11.48 2.76
C GLY A 82 -26.88 11.00 1.58
N LYS A 83 -27.48 10.99 0.39
CA LYS A 83 -26.93 10.32 -0.80
C LYS A 83 -25.45 10.65 -1.09
N ASN A 84 -25.07 11.93 -0.99
CA ASN A 84 -23.69 12.36 -1.25
C ASN A 84 -22.72 11.91 -0.16
N TRP A 85 -23.10 12.01 1.12
CA TRP A 85 -22.26 11.49 2.21
C TRP A 85 -22.11 9.97 2.12
N ASP A 86 -23.20 9.25 1.88
CA ASP A 86 -23.19 7.79 1.75
C ASP A 86 -22.32 7.34 0.56
N ALA A 87 -22.38 8.07 -0.56
CA ALA A 87 -21.53 7.83 -1.72
C ALA A 87 -20.04 8.14 -1.46
N PHE A 88 -19.73 9.20 -0.72
CA PHE A 88 -18.37 9.50 -0.25
C PHE A 88 -17.84 8.37 0.63
N LEU A 89 -18.64 7.89 1.59
CA LEU A 89 -18.25 6.78 2.47
C LEU A 89 -17.96 5.50 1.67
N VAL A 90 -18.80 5.17 0.69
CA VAL A 90 -18.55 4.02 -0.20
C VAL A 90 -17.24 4.20 -0.96
N TYR A 91 -16.95 5.40 -1.47
CA TYR A 91 -15.71 5.68 -2.18
C TYR A 91 -14.46 5.47 -1.29
N LEU A 92 -14.47 6.04 -0.08
CA LEU A 92 -13.38 5.86 0.88
C LEU A 92 -13.17 4.39 1.27
N LYS A 93 -14.26 3.64 1.49
CA LYS A 93 -14.18 2.20 1.77
C LYS A 93 -13.58 1.40 0.62
N ARG A 94 -13.89 1.74 -0.63
CA ARG A 94 -13.27 1.12 -1.82
C ARG A 94 -11.78 1.42 -1.92
N ILE A 95 -11.34 2.62 -1.51
CA ILE A 95 -9.90 2.96 -1.42
C ILE A 95 -9.21 2.10 -0.37
N TRP A 96 -9.81 1.94 0.82
CA TRP A 96 -9.25 1.08 1.85
C TRP A 96 -9.14 -0.38 1.42
N PHE A 97 -10.16 -0.90 0.74
CA PHE A 97 -10.18 -2.27 0.25
C PHE A 97 -9.16 -2.51 -0.87
N SER A 98 -9.07 -1.58 -1.82
CA SER A 98 -8.25 -1.76 -3.03
C SER A 98 -6.80 -1.29 -2.87
N ASN A 99 -6.46 -0.73 -1.69
CA ASN A 99 -5.18 -0.08 -1.43
C ASN A 99 -4.85 1.04 -2.43
N GLY A 100 -5.87 1.82 -2.84
CA GLY A 100 -5.73 2.88 -3.84
C GLY A 100 -7.03 3.22 -4.56
N ILE A 101 -6.97 4.15 -5.52
CA ILE A 101 -8.13 4.66 -6.28
C ILE A 101 -8.53 3.80 -7.50
N HIS A 102 -7.89 2.63 -7.66
CA HIS A 102 -8.12 1.71 -8.76
C HIS A 102 -8.77 0.43 -8.27
N HIS A 103 -9.64 -0.15 -9.10
CA HIS A 103 -10.35 -1.35 -8.78
C HIS A 103 -9.37 -2.52 -8.64
N HIS A 104 -9.41 -3.21 -7.50
CA HIS A 104 -8.44 -4.26 -7.15
C HIS A 104 -8.33 -5.39 -8.19
N TYR A 105 -9.39 -5.65 -8.95
CA TYR A 105 -9.42 -6.72 -9.96
C TYR A 105 -9.24 -6.19 -11.40
N SER A 106 -10.08 -5.25 -11.84
CA SER A 106 -10.06 -4.76 -13.24
C SER A 106 -8.98 -3.71 -13.51
N MET A 107 -8.33 -3.21 -12.46
CA MET A 107 -7.30 -2.16 -12.51
C MET A 107 -7.80 -0.78 -12.91
N ASP A 108 -9.08 -0.62 -13.30
CA ASP A 108 -9.64 0.67 -13.71
C ASP A 108 -9.76 1.62 -12.52
N LYS A 109 -9.50 2.90 -12.76
CA LYS A 109 -9.81 3.95 -11.80
C LYS A 109 -11.31 3.96 -11.55
N PHE A 110 -11.69 3.95 -10.27
CA PHE A 110 -13.08 4.10 -9.90
C PHE A 110 -13.37 5.52 -9.41
N PHE A 111 -14.59 5.97 -9.65
CA PHE A 111 -15.03 7.32 -9.30
C PHE A 111 -16.01 7.29 -8.11
N PRO A 112 -15.98 8.31 -7.25
CA PRO A 112 -17.02 8.51 -6.26
C PRO A 112 -18.36 8.79 -6.97
N LYS A 113 -19.47 8.42 -6.31
CA LYS A 113 -20.84 8.73 -6.80
C LYS A 113 -21.41 10.01 -6.18
N CYS A 114 -20.67 10.66 -5.28
CA CYS A 114 -21.05 11.97 -4.77
C CYS A 114 -20.65 13.03 -5.78
N ASP A 115 -21.35 14.17 -5.76
CA ASP A 115 -21.04 15.30 -6.63
C ASP A 115 -19.62 15.81 -6.40
N ARG A 116 -18.96 16.26 -7.47
CA ARG A 116 -17.59 16.80 -7.42
C ARG A 116 -17.53 18.00 -6.49
N GLU A 117 -18.47 18.92 -6.64
CA GLU A 117 -18.61 20.12 -5.82
C GLU A 117 -18.80 19.77 -4.34
N TYR A 118 -19.60 18.75 -4.06
CA TYR A 118 -19.81 18.29 -2.68
C TYR A 118 -18.51 17.76 -2.05
N LEU A 119 -17.72 16.95 -2.77
CA LEU A 119 -16.43 16.49 -2.24
C LEU A 119 -15.46 17.65 -2.06
N THR A 120 -15.44 18.61 -2.98
CA THR A 120 -14.65 19.84 -2.86
C THR A 120 -15.00 20.59 -1.58
N GLU A 121 -16.29 20.82 -1.32
CA GLU A 121 -16.78 21.49 -0.10
C GLU A 121 -16.42 20.72 1.17
N LEU A 122 -16.54 19.37 1.14
CA LEU A 122 -16.11 18.54 2.26
C LEU A 122 -14.64 18.76 2.60
N VAL A 123 -13.74 18.70 1.61
CA VAL A 123 -12.31 18.89 1.85
C VAL A 123 -11.99 20.32 2.26
N GLN A 124 -12.60 21.33 1.64
CA GLN A 124 -12.43 22.75 2.00
C GLN A 124 -12.86 23.08 3.44
N SER A 125 -13.81 22.31 3.99
CA SER A 125 -14.25 22.49 5.38
C SER A 125 -13.26 21.92 6.40
N ILE A 126 -12.26 21.15 5.97
CA ILE A 126 -11.27 20.56 6.87
C ILE A 126 -10.15 21.56 7.12
N ASN A 127 -9.78 21.71 8.39
CA ASN A 127 -8.63 22.52 8.76
C ASN A 127 -7.37 21.97 8.07
N ASP A 128 -6.62 22.86 7.39
CA ASP A 128 -5.38 22.55 6.66
C ASP A 128 -4.38 21.73 7.48
N HIS A 129 -4.35 21.88 8.80
CA HIS A 129 -3.49 21.09 9.70
C HIS A 129 -3.72 19.57 9.61
N PHE A 130 -4.93 19.14 9.24
CA PHE A 130 -5.27 17.72 9.07
C PHE A 130 -5.05 17.22 7.64
N LEU A 131 -4.86 18.11 6.67
CA LEU A 131 -4.64 17.75 5.27
C LEU A 131 -3.14 17.57 4.99
N PRO A 132 -2.76 16.62 4.11
CA PRO A 132 -1.37 16.37 3.76
C PRO A 132 -0.87 17.37 2.70
N ILE A 133 -1.10 18.67 2.92
CA ILE A 133 -0.68 19.75 2.03
C ILE A 133 0.86 19.80 2.02
N PRO A 134 1.53 19.74 0.85
CA PRO A 134 2.98 19.86 0.78
C PRO A 134 3.47 21.22 1.32
N PHE A 135 4.67 21.22 1.92
CA PHE A 135 5.25 22.45 2.44
C PHE A 135 5.45 23.47 1.31
N GLY A 136 4.87 24.65 1.46
CA GLY A 136 4.95 25.74 0.48
C GLY A 136 3.78 25.80 -0.51
N ASP A 137 2.92 24.78 -0.54
CA ASP A 137 1.73 24.76 -1.40
C ASP A 137 0.55 25.51 -0.74
N GLU A 138 -0.27 26.15 -1.57
CA GLU A 138 -1.53 26.76 -1.13
C GLU A 138 -2.62 25.68 -0.98
N SER A 139 -3.43 25.76 0.08
CA SER A 139 -4.53 24.82 0.36
C SER A 139 -5.48 24.67 -0.83
N LYS A 140 -5.88 25.79 -1.46
CA LYS A 140 -6.75 25.76 -2.64
C LYS A 140 -6.15 24.94 -3.80
N SER A 141 -4.89 25.19 -4.14
CA SER A 141 -4.19 24.48 -5.22
C SER A 141 -4.06 22.98 -4.92
N PHE A 142 -3.80 22.62 -3.67
CA PHE A 142 -3.79 21.22 -3.23
C PHE A 142 -5.18 20.57 -3.38
N ILE A 143 -6.24 21.26 -2.99
CA ILE A 143 -7.61 20.75 -3.11
C ILE A 143 -8.01 20.60 -4.58
N ASP A 144 -7.74 21.59 -5.42
CA ASP A 144 -8.03 21.51 -6.86
C ASP A 144 -7.31 20.31 -7.50
N TRP A 145 -6.02 20.13 -7.17
CA TRP A 145 -5.24 18.97 -7.56
C TRP A 145 -5.87 17.65 -7.06
N LEU A 146 -6.22 17.56 -5.78
CA LEU A 146 -6.81 16.37 -5.17
C LEU A 146 -8.11 15.97 -5.90
N ILE A 147 -8.96 16.94 -6.17
CA ILE A 147 -10.24 16.71 -6.84
C ILE A 147 -10.01 16.25 -8.28
N ASP A 148 -9.03 16.80 -9.00
CA ASP A 148 -8.65 16.30 -10.33
C ASP A 148 -8.09 14.88 -10.29
N GLN A 149 -7.23 14.56 -9.31
CA GLN A 149 -6.74 13.20 -9.12
C GLN A 149 -7.89 12.20 -8.90
N ILE A 150 -9.01 12.61 -8.32
CA ILE A 150 -10.16 11.75 -8.05
C ILE A 150 -11.13 11.68 -9.24
N TYR A 151 -11.50 12.81 -9.84
CA TYR A 151 -12.61 12.89 -10.80
C TYR A 151 -12.19 12.95 -12.27
N ASN A 152 -10.96 13.31 -12.59
CA ASN A 152 -10.54 13.40 -14.00
C ASN A 152 -10.32 11.98 -14.56
N PRO A 153 -11.07 11.55 -15.59
CA PRO A 153 -10.92 10.21 -16.15
C PRO A 153 -9.61 9.99 -16.90
N GLU A 154 -8.99 11.05 -17.40
CA GLU A 154 -7.73 10.99 -18.14
C GLU A 154 -6.51 10.87 -17.23
N ILE A 155 -6.66 11.19 -15.93
CA ILE A 155 -5.58 11.09 -14.96
C ILE A 155 -5.57 9.69 -14.34
N ALA A 156 -4.50 8.94 -14.62
CA ALA A 156 -4.27 7.61 -14.08
C ALA A 156 -5.48 6.66 -14.29
N PRO A 157 -5.98 6.50 -15.53
CA PRO A 157 -7.20 5.74 -15.81
C PRO A 157 -7.11 4.27 -15.40
N LYS A 158 -5.91 3.68 -15.39
CA LYS A 158 -5.68 2.27 -15.06
C LYS A 158 -4.42 2.10 -14.23
N ARG A 159 -4.49 1.26 -13.18
CA ARG A 159 -3.33 0.92 -12.35
C ARG A 159 -2.27 0.16 -13.14
N LEU A 160 -2.73 -0.79 -13.96
CA LEU A 160 -1.91 -1.62 -14.82
C LEU A 160 -2.56 -1.69 -16.20
N LEU A 161 -1.87 -1.16 -17.20
CA LEU A 161 -2.24 -1.25 -18.61
C LEU A 161 -1.60 -2.49 -19.23
N GLN A 162 -2.36 -3.23 -20.04
CA GLN A 162 -1.89 -4.44 -20.71
C GLN A 162 -2.38 -4.51 -22.17
N ASP A 163 -2.83 -3.38 -22.71
CA ASP A 163 -3.40 -3.32 -24.04
C ASP A 163 -2.28 -3.49 -25.08
N GLU A 164 -2.51 -4.27 -26.14
CA GLU A 164 -1.52 -4.50 -27.17
C GLU A 164 -1.11 -3.19 -27.88
N GLY A 165 0.18 -3.06 -28.20
CA GLY A 165 0.70 -1.87 -28.89
C GLY A 165 0.78 -0.60 -28.03
N THR A 166 0.56 -0.70 -26.72
CA THR A 166 0.75 0.41 -25.78
C THR A 166 2.02 0.22 -24.95
N ASP A 167 2.59 1.32 -24.45
CA ASP A 167 3.66 1.26 -23.46
C ASP A 167 3.06 0.91 -22.09
N HIS A 168 3.28 -0.32 -21.63
CA HIS A 168 2.67 -0.83 -20.38
C HIS A 168 3.24 -0.14 -19.15
N ILE A 169 4.43 0.46 -19.23
CA ILE A 169 5.04 1.18 -18.11
C ILE A 169 4.50 2.60 -18.05
N ALA A 170 4.69 3.38 -19.12
CA ALA A 170 4.27 4.78 -19.17
C ALA A 170 2.74 4.94 -19.12
N GLY A 171 1.99 3.95 -19.62
CA GLY A 171 0.53 3.93 -19.59
C GLY A 171 -0.09 3.45 -18.27
N SER A 172 0.72 2.88 -17.36
CA SER A 172 0.24 2.38 -16.06
C SER A 172 0.38 3.44 -14.97
N ALA A 173 -0.60 3.50 -14.05
CA ALA A 173 -0.50 4.37 -12.88
C ALA A 173 0.34 3.78 -11.73
N CYS A 174 0.67 2.48 -11.76
CA CYS A 174 1.51 1.87 -10.73
C CYS A 174 2.87 2.56 -10.63
N ASN A 175 3.38 2.67 -9.41
CA ASN A 175 4.49 3.54 -9.07
C ASN A 175 5.85 2.81 -9.02
N PHE A 176 6.00 1.74 -9.78
CA PHE A 176 7.26 0.98 -9.88
C PHE A 176 8.27 1.66 -10.83
N TYR A 177 7.78 2.54 -11.70
CA TYR A 177 8.58 3.28 -12.67
C TYR A 177 8.24 4.77 -12.59
N GLU A 178 9.21 5.65 -12.87
CA GLU A 178 8.97 7.09 -12.96
C GLU A 178 9.78 7.72 -14.06
N ASN A 179 9.08 8.39 -14.99
CA ASN A 179 9.65 9.03 -16.18
C ASN A 179 10.45 8.08 -17.08
N ILE A 180 10.01 6.82 -17.17
CA ILE A 180 10.66 5.74 -17.93
C ILE A 180 9.65 5.11 -18.90
N SER A 181 10.09 4.81 -20.11
CA SER A 181 9.32 3.98 -21.08
C SER A 181 9.54 2.49 -20.87
N GLN A 182 8.66 1.68 -21.43
CA GLN A 182 8.82 0.22 -21.44
C GLN A 182 10.16 -0.22 -22.05
N GLU A 183 10.51 0.33 -23.21
CA GLU A 183 11.77 0.02 -23.91
C GLU A 183 12.99 0.36 -23.04
N GLU A 184 12.98 1.50 -22.35
CA GLU A 184 14.09 1.91 -21.46
C GLU A 184 14.25 0.96 -20.27
N ALA A 185 13.14 0.51 -19.66
CA ALA A 185 13.19 -0.44 -18.55
C ALA A 185 13.67 -1.83 -18.99
N GLU A 186 13.16 -2.33 -20.11
CA GLU A 186 13.58 -3.61 -20.69
C GLU A 186 15.08 -3.59 -21.02
N ALA A 187 15.54 -2.53 -21.69
CA ALA A 187 16.94 -2.33 -22.00
C ALA A 187 17.81 -2.22 -20.74
N PHE A 188 17.33 -1.55 -19.69
CA PHE A 188 18.06 -1.44 -18.43
C PHE A 188 18.33 -2.80 -17.78
N TYR A 189 17.31 -3.65 -17.63
CA TYR A 189 17.47 -4.96 -17.00
C TYR A 189 18.16 -5.99 -17.90
N ALA A 190 17.99 -5.90 -19.23
CA ALA A 190 18.71 -6.74 -20.19
C ALA A 190 20.22 -6.47 -20.18
N ASN A 191 20.63 -5.22 -19.98
CA ASN A 191 22.05 -4.83 -19.91
C ASN A 191 22.68 -5.03 -18.53
N MET A 192 21.90 -5.37 -17.49
CA MET A 192 22.48 -5.73 -16.20
C MET A 192 23.30 -7.01 -16.33
N PRO A 193 24.54 -7.05 -15.79
CA PRO A 193 25.40 -8.21 -15.87
C PRO A 193 24.66 -9.47 -15.43
N GLU A 194 24.70 -10.52 -16.24
CA GLU A 194 24.34 -11.84 -15.77
C GLU A 194 25.45 -12.32 -14.84
N THR A 195 25.10 -12.55 -13.58
CA THR A 195 25.97 -13.30 -12.68
C THR A 195 25.93 -14.75 -13.15
N ASN A 196 27.07 -15.32 -13.53
CA ASN A 196 27.21 -16.76 -13.83
C ASN A 196 27.13 -17.63 -12.55
N GLU A 197 26.21 -17.23 -11.67
CA GLU A 197 25.89 -17.87 -10.41
C GLU A 197 24.88 -18.98 -10.69
N LYS A 198 25.02 -20.11 -9.99
CA LYS A 198 24.05 -21.22 -10.08
C LYS A 198 22.64 -20.80 -9.67
N GLU A 199 22.51 -19.67 -8.99
CA GLU A 199 21.27 -19.11 -8.45
C GLU A 199 21.20 -17.61 -8.79
N PRO A 200 20.62 -17.22 -9.95
CA PRO A 200 20.49 -15.82 -10.32
C PRO A 200 19.56 -15.05 -9.37
N VAL A 201 19.84 -13.76 -9.18
CA VAL A 201 18.98 -12.86 -8.40
C VAL A 201 17.79 -12.33 -9.21
N TRP A 202 16.68 -12.04 -8.52
CA TRP A 202 15.49 -11.43 -9.10
C TRP A 202 15.70 -9.93 -9.38
N LYS A 203 16.33 -9.60 -10.52
CA LYS A 203 16.61 -8.22 -10.94
C LYS A 203 15.36 -7.33 -10.85
N GLY A 204 15.48 -6.16 -10.23
CA GLY A 204 14.38 -5.19 -10.11
C GLY A 204 13.27 -5.53 -9.11
N LEU A 205 13.41 -6.59 -8.30
CA LEU A 205 12.34 -7.04 -7.41
C LEU A 205 11.97 -6.02 -6.31
N ASN A 206 12.98 -5.37 -5.71
CA ASN A 206 12.81 -4.50 -4.54
C ASN A 206 13.24 -3.07 -4.84
N SER A 207 12.99 -2.55 -6.03
CA SER A 207 13.38 -1.20 -6.41
C SER A 207 12.29 -0.49 -7.23
N LYS A 208 12.33 0.84 -7.20
CA LYS A 208 11.62 1.69 -8.16
C LYS A 208 12.63 2.17 -9.19
N LEU A 209 12.37 1.93 -10.47
CA LEU A 209 13.24 2.39 -11.54
C LEU A 209 12.85 3.82 -11.94
N ILE A 210 13.79 4.77 -11.91
CA ILE A 210 13.50 6.17 -12.22
C ILE A 210 14.48 6.75 -13.24
N LYS A 211 14.00 7.65 -14.09
CA LYS A 211 14.86 8.50 -14.93
C LYS A 211 14.93 9.90 -14.33
N LYS A 212 16.13 10.31 -13.92
CA LYS A 212 16.39 11.64 -13.35
C LYS A 212 17.66 12.21 -13.98
N ASP A 213 17.58 13.43 -14.47
CA ASP A 213 18.71 14.15 -15.11
C ASP A 213 19.38 13.34 -16.22
N GLY A 214 18.56 12.63 -17.01
CA GLY A 214 19.00 11.77 -18.12
C GLY A 214 19.58 10.42 -17.71
N LYS A 215 19.65 10.08 -16.41
CA LYS A 215 20.17 8.81 -15.90
C LYS A 215 19.05 7.92 -15.36
N ILE A 216 19.09 6.65 -15.74
CA ILE A 216 18.20 5.62 -15.20
C ILE A 216 18.88 4.97 -13.98
N ILE A 217 18.21 4.99 -12.83
CA ILE A 217 18.70 4.42 -11.58
C ILE A 217 17.59 3.68 -10.83
N GLU A 218 17.98 2.67 -10.05
CA GLU A 218 17.10 2.00 -9.09
C GLU A 218 17.09 2.73 -7.75
N ARG A 219 15.89 3.00 -7.23
CA ARG A 219 15.67 3.41 -5.84
C ARG A 219 15.24 2.20 -5.04
N VAL A 220 16.22 1.55 -4.41
CA VAL A 220 16.03 0.31 -3.63
C VAL A 220 15.13 0.56 -2.40
N TYR A 221 14.24 -0.40 -2.15
CA TYR A 221 13.36 -0.48 -0.99
C TYR A 221 14.13 -1.08 0.17
N LYS A 222 14.64 -0.23 1.06
CA LYS A 222 15.45 -0.64 2.20
C LYS A 222 15.43 0.38 3.33
N ALA A 223 15.96 0.00 4.50
CA ALA A 223 15.91 0.78 5.73
C ALA A 223 16.46 2.22 5.59
N ASP A 224 17.52 2.43 4.82
CA ASP A 224 18.12 3.75 4.53
C ASP A 224 17.71 4.31 3.15
N GLY A 225 16.83 3.61 2.43
CA GLY A 225 16.43 3.90 1.05
C GLY A 225 14.97 4.33 0.90
N LEU A 226 14.36 3.99 -0.24
CA LEU A 226 12.94 4.25 -0.45
C LEU A 226 12.11 3.39 0.52
N TYR A 227 11.04 3.97 1.06
CA TYR A 227 10.21 3.39 2.13
C TYR A 227 10.92 3.16 3.48
N GLY A 228 12.13 3.67 3.67
CA GLY A 228 12.94 3.42 4.87
C GLY A 228 12.26 3.68 6.21
N LYS A 229 11.34 4.66 6.30
CA LYS A 229 10.55 4.88 7.54
C LYS A 229 9.69 3.67 7.92
N ALA A 230 9.00 3.07 6.96
CA ALA A 230 8.15 1.90 7.19
C ALA A 230 9.02 0.65 7.40
N ILE A 231 10.04 0.47 6.55
CA ILE A 231 10.95 -0.68 6.60
C ILE A 231 11.71 -0.74 7.93
N ARG A 232 12.20 0.40 8.48
CA ARG A 232 12.84 0.41 9.81
C ARG A 232 11.89 -0.05 10.91
N LYS A 233 10.61 0.30 10.84
CA LYS A 233 9.62 -0.20 11.81
C LYS A 233 9.41 -1.71 11.66
N MET A 234 9.38 -2.22 10.43
CA MET A 234 9.32 -3.66 10.16
C MET A 234 10.54 -4.38 10.73
N VAL A 235 11.75 -3.83 10.52
CA VAL A 235 13.02 -4.37 11.03
C VAL A 235 12.99 -4.49 12.55
N ILE A 236 12.66 -3.41 13.28
CA ILE A 236 12.59 -3.42 14.75
C ILE A 236 11.66 -4.54 15.25
N LEU A 237 10.48 -4.67 14.63
CA LEU A 237 9.50 -5.70 15.01
C LEU A 237 9.97 -7.13 14.67
N LEU A 238 10.73 -7.31 13.59
CA LEU A 238 11.31 -8.60 13.22
C LEU A 238 12.48 -8.97 14.13
N GLU A 239 13.29 -8.00 14.55
CA GLU A 239 14.35 -8.18 15.56
C GLU A 239 13.77 -8.61 16.90
N ASP A 240 12.73 -7.91 17.39
CA ASP A 240 12.02 -8.28 18.62
C ASP A 240 11.40 -9.69 18.51
N ALA A 241 10.92 -10.08 17.32
CA ALA A 241 10.36 -11.41 17.08
C ALA A 241 11.38 -12.55 17.28
N MET A 242 12.68 -12.29 17.04
CA MET A 242 13.74 -13.30 17.14
C MET A 242 13.94 -13.81 18.57
N GLU A 243 13.59 -13.03 19.60
CA GLU A 243 13.62 -13.47 21.00
C GLU A 243 12.59 -14.58 21.29
N PHE A 244 11.53 -14.64 20.48
CA PHE A 244 10.42 -15.57 20.64
C PHE A 244 10.45 -16.71 19.62
N ALA A 245 11.49 -16.80 18.80
CA ALA A 245 11.64 -17.85 17.81
C ALA A 245 11.57 -19.25 18.46
N GLU A 246 10.88 -20.17 17.79
CA GLU A 246 10.60 -21.52 18.29
C GLU A 246 11.80 -22.46 18.17
N ASN A 247 12.78 -22.12 17.32
CA ASN A 247 14.02 -22.84 17.11
C ASN A 247 15.05 -21.95 16.38
N ASP A 248 16.30 -22.42 16.32
CA ASP A 248 17.41 -21.68 15.71
C ASP A 248 17.20 -21.41 14.22
N LEU A 249 16.57 -22.33 13.48
CA LEU A 249 16.28 -22.15 12.06
C LEU A 249 15.29 -21.00 11.82
N GLN A 250 14.19 -20.94 12.59
CA GLN A 250 13.24 -19.82 12.49
C GLN A 250 13.89 -18.48 12.83
N LYS A 251 14.80 -18.48 13.82
CA LYS A 251 15.58 -17.29 14.18
C LYS A 251 16.51 -16.84 13.04
N GLU A 252 17.19 -17.78 12.41
CA GLU A 252 18.07 -17.52 11.26
C GLU A 252 17.28 -16.96 10.06
N ILE A 253 16.10 -17.52 9.76
CA ILE A 253 15.22 -17.03 8.70
C ILE A 253 14.82 -15.57 8.96
N LEU A 254 14.40 -15.25 10.19
CA LEU A 254 14.08 -13.86 10.58
C LEU A 254 15.29 -12.95 10.44
N HIS A 255 16.47 -13.43 10.85
CA HIS A 255 17.71 -12.66 10.72
C HIS A 255 18.04 -12.34 9.26
N LYS A 256 17.90 -13.31 8.35
CA LYS A 256 18.08 -13.09 6.90
C LYS A 256 17.07 -12.10 6.33
N LEU A 257 15.81 -12.17 6.77
CA LEU A 257 14.80 -11.20 6.36
C LEU A 257 15.13 -9.77 6.82
N VAL A 258 15.63 -9.61 8.05
CA VAL A 258 16.11 -8.31 8.55
C VAL A 258 17.29 -7.82 7.72
N GLN A 259 18.30 -8.65 7.49
CA GLN A 259 19.46 -8.28 6.66
C GLN A 259 19.04 -7.83 5.26
N PHE A 260 18.06 -8.51 4.64
CA PHE A 260 17.51 -8.10 3.35
C PHE A 260 16.87 -6.70 3.43
N TYR A 261 16.04 -6.43 4.43
CA TYR A 261 15.40 -5.13 4.58
C TYR A 261 16.37 -3.99 4.91
N GLU A 262 17.45 -4.27 5.63
CA GLU A 262 18.49 -3.29 5.93
C GLU A 262 19.34 -2.96 4.70
N THR A 263 19.77 -3.97 3.96
CA THR A 263 20.75 -3.83 2.87
C THR A 263 20.11 -3.62 1.51
N GLY A 264 18.93 -4.19 1.29
CA GLY A 264 18.29 -4.33 -0.01
C GLY A 264 18.93 -5.37 -0.93
N ASP A 265 19.85 -6.21 -0.43
CA ASP A 265 20.58 -7.18 -1.26
C ASP A 265 19.72 -8.39 -1.66
N LEU A 266 19.52 -8.55 -2.97
CA LEU A 266 18.73 -9.65 -3.52
C LEU A 266 19.40 -11.03 -3.37
N LYS A 267 20.70 -11.12 -3.10
CA LYS A 267 21.34 -12.38 -2.72
C LYS A 267 20.89 -12.83 -1.34
N THR A 268 20.82 -11.91 -0.38
CA THR A 268 20.24 -12.16 0.95
C THR A 268 18.77 -12.57 0.84
N PHE A 269 18.02 -12.00 -0.12
CA PHE A 269 16.66 -12.44 -0.39
C PHE A 269 16.59 -13.88 -0.92
N ASN A 270 17.51 -14.27 -1.83
CA ASN A 270 17.61 -15.66 -2.27
C ASN A 270 17.94 -16.60 -1.09
N GLU A 271 18.89 -16.22 -0.22
CA GLU A 271 19.25 -16.99 0.98
C GLU A 271 18.09 -17.13 1.97
N TYR A 272 17.30 -16.07 2.17
CA TYR A 272 16.10 -16.08 3.02
C TYR A 272 15.03 -17.09 2.53
N ASN A 273 14.93 -17.32 1.22
CA ASN A 273 13.92 -18.21 0.62
C ASN A 273 14.38 -19.67 0.48
N LYS A 274 15.54 -20.04 1.03
CA LYS A 274 16.02 -21.43 1.05
C LYS A 274 15.48 -22.18 2.27
#